data_AF-A0A7C4ALK4-F1
#
_entry.id   AF-A0A7C4ALK4-F1
#
_cell.length_a   1.000
_cell.length_b   1.000
_cell.length_c   1.000
_cell.angle_alpha   90.00
_cell.angle_beta   90.00
_cell.angle_gamma   90.00
#
_symmetry.space_group_name_H-M   'P 1'
#
loop_
_entity.id
_entity.type
_entity.pdbx_description
1 polymer ?
#
loop_
_entity_poly.entity_id
_entity_poly.type
_entity_poly.pdbx_seq_one_letter_code
_entity_poly.pdbx_strand_id
1 'polypeptide(L)'
;MLALFDTVAALQQVANKLFAPDTPRYPADVVSYGLAVLTDLIHEHGGIAIASHIDREVFSVLRCGGIPQSVRFDALEVSAACGIARARLRYPELGAYPLITSSDAHCAADIGRSATRIRMASPSIAELRYAFARSGGRSVLE
;
A
#
# COMPACT_ATOMS: atom_id res chain seq x y z
N MET A 1 -10.52 -23.61 13.90
CA MET A 1 -10.81 -23.70 12.45
C MET A 1 -10.75 -22.29 11.90
N LEU A 2 -9.53 -21.82 11.59
CA LEU A 2 -9.31 -20.50 10.99
C LEU A 2 -9.76 -20.61 9.53
N ALA A 3 -10.81 -19.88 9.17
CA ALA A 3 -11.18 -19.73 7.76
C ALA A 3 -9.96 -19.14 7.04
N LEU A 4 -9.35 -19.95 6.18
CA LEU A 4 -8.35 -19.48 5.24
C LEU A 4 -9.07 -18.38 4.44
N PHE A 5 -8.67 -17.12 4.62
CA PHE A 5 -9.08 -16.05 3.72
C PHE A 5 -8.65 -16.51 2.33
N ASP A 6 -9.60 -16.94 1.50
CA ASP A 6 -9.32 -17.27 0.13
C ASP A 6 -9.08 -15.95 -0.60
N THR A 7 -7.82 -15.52 -0.58
CA THR A 7 -7.34 -14.30 -1.23
C THR A 7 -7.71 -14.30 -2.71
N VAL A 8 -7.81 -15.48 -3.33
CA VAL A 8 -8.25 -15.61 -4.72
C VAL A 8 -9.74 -15.28 -4.84
N ALA A 9 -10.59 -15.78 -3.94
CA ALA A 9 -12.01 -15.43 -3.93
C ALA A 9 -12.24 -13.94 -3.63
N ALA A 10 -11.49 -13.34 -2.71
CA ALA A 10 -11.57 -11.91 -2.41
C ALA A 10 -11.07 -11.05 -3.59
N LEU A 11 -9.94 -11.41 -4.19
CA LEU A 11 -9.43 -10.76 -5.40
C LEU A 11 -10.38 -10.98 -6.59
N GLN A 12 -11.03 -12.13 -6.70
CA GLN A 12 -12.02 -12.42 -7.72
C GLN A 12 -13.31 -11.65 -7.47
N GLN A 13 -13.73 -11.45 -6.23
CA GLN A 13 -14.91 -10.64 -5.90
C GLN A 13 -14.66 -9.16 -6.14
N VAL A 14 -13.45 -8.68 -5.80
CA VAL A 14 -12.96 -7.36 -6.16
C VAL A 14 -12.87 -7.27 -7.69
N ALA A 15 -12.26 -8.22 -8.39
CA ALA A 15 -12.19 -8.26 -9.84
C ALA A 15 -13.58 -8.34 -10.50
N ASN A 16 -14.55 -9.05 -9.94
CA ASN A 16 -15.90 -9.15 -10.47
C ASN A 16 -16.72 -7.88 -10.21
N LYS A 17 -16.47 -7.18 -9.09
CA LYS A 17 -16.97 -5.80 -8.87
C LYS A 17 -16.28 -4.80 -9.79
N LEU A 18 -15.01 -5.02 -10.15
CA LEU A 18 -14.18 -4.12 -10.95
C LEU A 18 -14.29 -4.37 -12.46
N PHE A 19 -14.65 -5.58 -12.89
CA PHE A 19 -14.62 -6.03 -14.28
C PHE A 19 -15.85 -6.91 -14.57
N ALA A 20 -16.79 -6.40 -15.36
CA ALA A 20 -17.89 -7.20 -15.88
C ALA A 20 -17.35 -8.26 -16.87
N PRO A 21 -17.77 -9.53 -16.77
CA PRO A 21 -17.16 -10.63 -17.53
C PRO A 21 -17.41 -10.58 -19.04
N ASP A 22 -18.41 -9.85 -19.52
CA ASP A 22 -18.91 -9.97 -20.90
C ASP A 22 -18.69 -8.74 -21.80
N THR A 23 -17.92 -7.74 -21.37
CA THR A 23 -17.58 -6.58 -22.23
C THR A 23 -16.26 -6.82 -23.00
N PRO A 24 -16.25 -6.68 -24.35
CA PRO A 24 -15.04 -6.87 -25.16
C PRO A 24 -13.99 -5.84 -24.76
N ARG A 25 -12.74 -6.28 -24.55
CA ARG A 25 -11.66 -5.40 -24.10
C ARG A 25 -10.90 -4.76 -25.25
N TYR A 26 -10.93 -3.43 -25.34
CA TYR A 26 -9.96 -2.65 -26.12
C TYR A 26 -8.83 -2.15 -25.21
N PRO A 27 -7.62 -1.86 -25.73
CA PRO A 27 -6.51 -1.26 -24.96
C PRO A 27 -6.86 0.10 -24.30
N ALA A 28 -8.03 0.66 -24.61
CA ALA A 28 -8.57 1.90 -24.08
C ALA A 28 -9.49 1.70 -22.86
N ASP A 29 -9.72 0.48 -22.38
CA ASP A 29 -10.62 0.21 -21.24
C ASP A 29 -9.93 0.44 -19.90
N VAL A 30 -9.38 1.65 -19.75
CA VAL A 30 -8.88 2.15 -18.48
C VAL A 30 -10.07 2.39 -17.58
N VAL A 31 -10.35 1.44 -16.69
CA VAL A 31 -11.31 1.66 -15.62
C VAL A 31 -10.66 2.63 -14.61
N SER A 32 -11.09 3.88 -14.66
CA SER A 32 -10.59 4.94 -13.77
C SER A 32 -11.44 4.98 -12.51
N TYR A 33 -10.84 4.61 -11.37
CA TYR A 33 -11.46 4.74 -10.05
C TYR A 33 -10.80 5.87 -9.26
N GLY A 34 -11.60 6.61 -8.51
CA GLY A 34 -11.08 7.57 -7.53
C GLY A 34 -10.32 6.85 -6.42
N LEU A 35 -9.20 7.42 -5.96
CA LEU A 35 -8.35 6.84 -4.91
C LEU A 35 -9.12 6.47 -3.64
N ALA A 36 -10.09 7.29 -3.22
CA ALA A 36 -10.91 7.02 -2.04
C ALA A 36 -11.73 5.72 -2.17
N VAL A 37 -12.33 5.50 -3.34
CA VAL A 37 -13.10 4.27 -3.63
C VAL A 37 -12.19 3.04 -3.56
N LEU A 38 -10.96 3.14 -4.07
CA LEU A 38 -10.00 2.04 -4.01
C LEU A 38 -9.57 1.74 -2.58
N THR A 39 -9.26 2.77 -1.77
CA THR A 39 -8.88 2.56 -0.37
C THR A 39 -10.03 1.97 0.44
N ASP A 40 -11.26 2.43 0.21
CA ASP A 40 -12.44 1.91 0.90
C ASP A 40 -12.68 0.43 0.54
N LEU A 41 -12.58 0.06 -0.74
CA LEU A 41 -12.68 -1.33 -1.18
C LEU A 41 -11.59 -2.22 -0.55
N ILE A 42 -10.34 -1.75 -0.49
CA ILE A 42 -9.25 -2.48 0.17
C ILE A 42 -9.60 -2.73 1.64
N HIS A 43 -10.12 -1.71 2.33
CA HIS A 43 -10.48 -1.80 3.74
C HIS A 43 -11.71 -2.69 3.99
N GLU A 44 -12.74 -2.62 3.14
CA GLU A 44 -13.93 -3.50 3.18
C GLU A 44 -13.56 -4.99 3.14
N HIS A 45 -12.49 -5.32 2.41
CA HIS A 45 -11.98 -6.69 2.29
C HIS A 45 -10.89 -7.04 3.33
N GLY A 46 -10.71 -6.20 4.36
CA GLY A 46 -9.75 -6.44 5.44
C GLY A 46 -8.29 -6.16 5.07
N GLY A 47 -8.01 -5.65 3.87
CA GLY A 47 -6.67 -5.29 3.39
C GLY A 47 -6.16 -3.94 3.91
N ILE A 48 -4.90 -3.64 3.62
CA ILE A 48 -4.22 -2.39 3.97
C ILE A 48 -3.86 -1.61 2.70
N ALA A 49 -4.12 -0.32 2.70
CA ALA A 49 -3.84 0.57 1.58
C ALA A 49 -2.51 1.28 1.81
N ILE A 50 -1.52 1.02 0.95
CA ILE A 50 -0.20 1.66 0.99
C ILE A 50 0.03 2.37 -0.33
N ALA A 51 0.33 3.67 -0.29
CA ALA A 51 0.72 4.39 -1.50
C ALA A 51 2.16 4.05 -1.86
N SER A 52 2.37 3.39 -3.00
CA SER A 52 3.70 2.94 -3.41
C SER A 52 4.62 4.08 -3.80
N HIS A 53 5.90 3.94 -3.40
CA HIS A 53 7.06 4.73 -3.82
C HIS A 53 6.73 6.21 -4.13
N ILE A 54 6.21 6.92 -3.11
CA ILE A 54 5.61 8.26 -3.24
C ILE A 54 6.59 9.33 -3.74
N ASP A 55 7.89 9.07 -3.64
CA ASP A 55 9.00 9.95 -3.96
C ASP A 55 9.51 9.79 -5.40
N ARG A 56 9.01 8.81 -6.17
CA ARG A 56 9.38 8.64 -7.58
C ARG A 56 8.86 9.78 -8.44
N GLU A 57 9.59 10.12 -9.50
CA GLU A 57 9.22 11.21 -10.42
C GLU A 57 8.03 10.86 -11.33
N VAL A 58 7.80 9.57 -11.56
CA VAL A 58 6.70 9.02 -12.36
C VAL A 58 5.89 8.03 -11.53
N PHE A 59 4.58 7.96 -11.81
CA PHE A 59 3.63 7.02 -11.17
C PHE A 59 3.61 7.07 -9.63
N SER A 60 3.86 8.24 -9.04
CA SER A 60 3.75 8.45 -7.60
C SER A 60 2.60 9.38 -7.25
N VAL A 61 1.92 9.10 -6.14
CA VAL A 61 0.75 9.88 -5.72
C VAL A 61 1.08 11.37 -5.52
N LEU A 62 2.30 11.69 -5.07
CA LEU A 62 2.74 13.08 -4.92
C LEU A 62 2.86 13.82 -6.25
N ARG A 63 3.19 13.12 -7.34
CA ARG A 63 3.26 13.70 -8.68
C ARG A 63 1.89 13.79 -9.35
N CYS A 64 0.93 13.00 -8.90
CA CYS A 64 -0.46 13.01 -9.34
C CYS A 64 -1.35 14.04 -8.61
N GLY A 65 -0.76 15.03 -7.93
CA GLY A 65 -1.50 16.07 -7.23
C GLY A 65 -1.53 15.94 -5.70
N GLY A 66 -0.76 15.01 -5.14
CA GLY A 66 -0.66 14.83 -3.69
C GLY A 66 -1.69 13.83 -3.14
N ILE A 67 -1.73 13.71 -1.81
CA ILE A 67 -2.65 12.82 -1.10
C ILE A 67 -3.88 13.63 -0.67
N PRO A 68 -5.07 13.39 -1.26
CA PRO A 68 -6.29 14.09 -0.83
C PRO A 68 -6.68 13.69 0.59
N GLN A 69 -7.25 14.63 1.36
CA GLN A 69 -7.69 14.37 2.74
C GLN A 69 -8.77 13.29 2.87
N SER A 70 -9.54 13.05 1.80
CA SER A 70 -10.57 12.01 1.74
C SER A 70 -10.00 10.60 1.59
N VAL A 71 -8.71 10.46 1.26
CA VAL A 71 -8.06 9.17 1.01
C VAL A 71 -7.35 8.69 2.28
N ARG A 72 -7.62 7.45 2.68
CA ARG A 72 -7.05 6.85 3.90
C ARG A 72 -6.02 5.80 3.54
N PHE A 73 -4.76 6.19 3.50
CA PHE A 73 -3.65 5.24 3.46
C PHE A 73 -3.25 4.81 4.87
N ASP A 74 -2.99 3.52 5.07
CA ASP A 74 -2.47 2.98 6.32
C ASP A 74 -0.96 3.26 6.47
N ALA A 75 -0.24 3.35 5.36
CA ALA A 75 1.17 3.74 5.31
C ALA A 75 1.51 4.36 3.94
N LEU A 76 2.68 5.00 3.86
CA LEU A 76 3.25 5.45 2.60
C LEU A 76 4.58 4.75 2.36
N GLU A 77 4.81 4.27 1.16
CA GLU A 77 6.07 3.66 0.79
C GLU A 77 6.98 4.69 0.13
N VAL A 78 8.26 4.69 0.50
CA VAL A 78 9.32 5.45 -0.16
C VAL A 78 10.29 4.49 -0.83
N SER A 79 10.81 4.92 -1.98
CA SER A 79 11.72 4.13 -2.79
C SER A 79 12.99 3.77 -2.02
N ALA A 80 13.59 2.63 -2.37
CA ALA A 80 14.86 2.19 -1.82
C ALA A 80 15.98 3.24 -1.94
N ALA A 81 15.96 4.06 -3.01
CA ALA A 81 16.95 5.11 -3.25
C ALA A 81 16.80 6.31 -2.30
N CYS A 82 15.58 6.60 -1.84
CA CYS A 82 15.33 7.64 -0.85
C CYS A 82 15.56 7.10 0.57
N GLY A 83 14.88 6.01 0.93
CA GLY A 83 14.87 5.46 2.29
C GLY A 83 14.11 6.34 3.29
N ILE A 84 13.70 5.73 4.41
CA ILE A 84 12.79 6.37 5.39
C ILE A 84 13.41 7.63 6.01
N ALA A 85 14.66 7.56 6.48
CA ALA A 85 15.32 8.68 7.15
C ALA A 85 15.39 9.94 6.27
N ARG A 86 15.76 9.79 4.99
CA ARG A 86 15.81 10.92 4.05
C ARG A 86 14.40 11.41 3.71
N ALA A 87 13.44 10.51 3.56
CA ALA A 87 12.06 10.89 3.32
C ALA A 87 11.46 11.73 4.45
N ARG A 88 11.76 11.41 5.72
CA ARG A 88 11.33 12.22 6.87
C ARG A 88 11.85 13.66 6.81
N LEU A 89 13.07 13.86 6.32
CA LEU A 89 13.64 15.19 6.11
C LEU A 89 13.02 15.91 4.91
N ARG A 90 12.72 15.16 3.84
CA ARG A 90 12.23 15.71 2.57
C ARG A 90 10.73 16.04 2.60
N TYR A 91 9.95 15.28 3.34
CA TYR A 91 8.49 15.38 3.41
C TYR A 91 8.01 15.48 4.88
N PRO A 92 8.43 16.52 5.63
CA PRO A 92 8.05 16.68 7.03
C PRO A 92 6.52 16.76 7.23
N GLU A 93 5.79 17.26 6.24
CA GLU A 93 4.33 17.33 6.21
C GLU A 93 3.65 15.96 6.23
N LEU A 94 4.36 14.90 5.81
CA LEU A 94 3.88 13.51 5.85
C LEU A 94 4.25 12.81 7.17
N GLY A 95 4.70 13.55 8.18
CA GLY A 95 5.12 13.03 9.49
C GLY A 95 4.05 12.20 10.23
N ALA A 96 2.77 12.46 9.95
CA ALA A 96 1.66 11.70 10.53
C ALA A 96 1.55 10.26 9.97
N TYR A 97 2.09 10.01 8.77
CA TYR A 97 2.01 8.70 8.15
C TYR A 97 3.17 7.79 8.60
N PRO A 98 2.90 6.50 8.85
CA PRO A 98 3.93 5.48 8.87
C PRO A 98 4.61 5.43 7.50
N LEU A 99 5.95 5.42 7.50
CA LEU A 99 6.71 5.24 6.27
C LEU A 99 7.27 3.82 6.20
N ILE A 100 7.17 3.21 5.04
CA ILE A 100 7.80 1.93 4.73
C ILE A 100 8.73 2.09 3.52
N THR A 101 9.57 1.10 3.30
CA THR A 101 10.35 0.94 2.08
C THR A 101 10.42 -0.55 1.71
N SER A 102 10.38 -0.83 0.42
CA SER A 102 10.57 -2.18 -0.13
C SER A 102 11.54 -2.14 -1.31
N SER A 103 11.92 -3.32 -1.78
CA SER A 103 12.87 -3.45 -2.90
C SER A 103 12.25 -3.19 -4.27
N ASP A 104 10.92 -3.28 -4.43
CA ASP A 104 10.24 -3.24 -5.73
C ASP A 104 10.96 -4.10 -6.79
N ALA A 105 11.28 -5.34 -6.39
CA ALA A 105 12.21 -6.20 -7.11
C ALA A 105 11.55 -6.80 -8.36
N HIS A 106 12.13 -6.55 -9.53
CA HIS A 106 11.72 -7.13 -10.81
C HIS A 106 12.57 -8.34 -11.21
N CYS A 107 13.64 -8.64 -10.46
CA CYS A 107 14.45 -9.83 -10.59
C CYS A 107 14.83 -10.39 -9.21
N ALA A 108 15.15 -11.68 -9.15
CA ALA A 108 15.44 -12.36 -7.88
C ALA A 108 16.64 -11.75 -7.12
N ALA A 109 17.62 -11.20 -7.84
CA ALA A 109 18.80 -10.58 -7.24
C ALA A 109 18.49 -9.27 -6.48
N ASP A 110 17.36 -8.62 -6.79
CA ASP A 110 16.97 -7.38 -6.11
C ASP A 110 16.08 -7.61 -4.87
N ILE A 111 15.62 -8.85 -4.63
CA ILE A 111 14.74 -9.15 -3.49
C ILE A 111 15.45 -8.79 -2.17
N GLY A 112 14.81 -7.93 -1.37
CA GLY A 112 15.34 -7.52 -0.08
C GLY A 112 16.46 -6.48 -0.15
N ARG A 113 16.78 -5.93 -1.33
CA ARG A 113 17.70 -4.78 -1.48
C ARG A 113 17.29 -3.57 -0.64
N SER A 114 15.99 -3.44 -0.38
CA SER A 114 15.44 -2.60 0.68
C SER A 114 14.32 -3.38 1.38
N ALA A 115 14.20 -3.18 2.69
CA ALA A 115 13.18 -3.82 3.50
C ALA A 115 12.81 -2.95 4.70
N THR A 116 11.54 -3.04 5.10
CA THR A 116 11.04 -2.40 6.32
C THR A 116 11.13 -3.38 7.48
N ARG A 117 11.75 -2.97 8.57
CA ARG A 117 11.68 -3.72 9.82
C ARG A 117 10.46 -3.28 10.60
N ILE A 118 9.63 -4.24 10.99
CA ILE A 118 8.37 -3.97 11.71
C ILE A 118 8.32 -4.86 12.95
N ARG A 119 8.05 -4.25 14.10
CA ARG A 119 7.82 -4.96 15.36
C ARG A 119 6.36 -5.39 15.43
N MET A 120 6.14 -6.70 15.49
CA MET A 120 4.83 -7.35 15.54
C MET A 120 4.90 -8.68 16.31
N ALA A 121 3.75 -9.15 16.79
CA ALA A 121 3.62 -10.44 17.46
C ALA A 121 3.61 -11.62 16.46
N SER A 122 3.08 -11.41 15.25
CA SER A 122 3.04 -12.41 14.18
C SER A 122 2.95 -11.74 12.80
N PRO A 123 3.40 -12.40 11.72
CA PRO A 123 3.36 -11.85 10.36
C PRO A 123 1.94 -11.92 9.78
N SER A 124 1.09 -10.97 10.15
CA SER A 124 -0.31 -10.89 9.68
C SER A 124 -0.71 -9.47 9.30
N ILE A 125 -1.73 -9.34 8.44
CA ILE A 125 -2.31 -8.04 8.07
C ILE A 125 -2.86 -7.30 9.31
N ALA A 126 -3.48 -8.02 10.24
CA ALA A 126 -3.97 -7.43 11.49
C ALA A 126 -2.84 -6.80 12.31
N GLU A 127 -1.70 -7.49 12.44
CA GLU A 127 -0.54 -6.94 13.14
C GLU A 127 0.12 -5.77 12.38
N LEU A 128 0.09 -5.77 11.04
CA LEU A 128 0.53 -4.61 10.25
C LEU A 128 -0.33 -3.38 10.56
N ARG A 129 -1.66 -3.51 10.68
CA ARG A 129 -2.53 -2.40 11.08
C ARG A 129 -2.16 -1.86 12.47
N TYR A 130 -1.94 -2.74 13.44
CA TYR A 130 -1.50 -2.31 14.77
C TYR A 130 -0.14 -1.59 14.74
N ALA A 131 0.79 -2.07 13.91
CA ALA A 131 2.12 -1.49 13.75
C ALA A 131 2.06 -0.10 13.08
N PHE A 132 1.25 0.06 12.03
CA PHE A 132 1.04 1.33 11.37
C PHE A 132 0.30 2.33 12.27
N ALA A 133 -0.64 1.87 13.10
CA ALA A 133 -1.27 2.69 14.13
C ALA A 133 -0.37 2.95 15.37
N ARG A 134 0.86 2.41 15.41
CA ARG A 134 1.80 2.50 16.55
C ARG A 134 1.15 2.11 17.89
N SER A 135 0.40 1.01 17.88
CA SER A 135 -0.49 0.62 18.98
C SER A 135 -0.08 -0.72 19.59
N GLY A 136 -0.37 -0.90 20.89
CA GLY A 136 -0.08 -2.15 21.59
C GLY A 136 1.41 -2.56 21.56
N GLY A 137 2.33 -1.61 21.43
CA GLY A 137 3.77 -1.86 21.34
C GLY A 137 4.28 -2.30 19.96
N ARG A 138 3.40 -2.35 18.94
CA ARG A 138 3.78 -2.61 17.55
C ARG A 138 4.16 -1.31 16.85
N SER A 139 5.13 -1.38 15.95
CA SER A 139 5.59 -0.20 15.21
C SER A 139 6.44 -0.55 14.00
N VAL A 140 6.50 0.35 13.02
CA VAL A 140 7.63 0.38 12.08
C VAL A 140 8.89 0.83 12.82
N LEU A 141 10.02 0.20 12.51
CA LEU A 141 11.33 0.55 13.06
C LEU A 141 12.07 1.42 12.04
N GLU A 142 12.10 2.72 12.31
CA GLU A 142 12.76 3.75 11.48
C GLU A 142 14.21 3.98 11.91
#